data_AF-A0A7S2ENJ9-F1
#
_entry.id   AF-A0A7S2ENJ9-F1
#
_cell.length_a   1.000
_cell.length_b   1.000
_cell.length_c   1.000
_cell.angle_alpha   90.00
_cell.angle_beta   90.00
_cell.angle_gamma   90.00
#
_symmetry.space_group_name_H-M   'P 1'
#
loop_
_entity.id
_entity.type
_entity.pdbx_description
1 polymer ?
#
loop_
_entity_poly.entity_id
_entity_poly.type
_entity_poly.pdbx_seq_one_letter_code
_entity_poly.pdbx_strand_id
1 'polypeptide(L)'
;MSVALLPLKLLLLALDFLIMALTFGWVKALKKLLSGPPVRSVPAYDDPTHRTHPESAGGKLLSDAGPGIESVYDLSKKCFATYASRNAMGARVFKGWKVPKKVKEFEPEIQWKTYGQVEKEVLKFGAGGPRGGG
;
A
#
# COMPACT_ATOMS: atom_id res chain seq x y z
N MET A 1 -8.33 6.70 55.61
CA MET A 1 -9.08 7.59 54.69
C MET A 1 -10.55 7.43 54.99
N SER A 2 -11.29 8.51 55.26
CA SER A 2 -12.70 8.42 55.68
C SER A 2 -13.57 7.83 54.56
N VAL A 3 -14.26 6.73 54.88
CA VAL A 3 -15.14 5.99 53.96
C VAL A 3 -16.24 6.89 53.38
N ALA A 4 -16.62 7.95 54.10
CA ALA A 4 -17.57 8.97 53.66
C ALA A 4 -17.15 9.73 52.39
N LEU A 5 -15.85 9.79 52.04
CA LEU A 5 -15.35 10.52 50.86
C LEU A 5 -15.19 9.65 49.61
N LEU A 6 -15.38 8.33 49.71
CA LEU A 6 -15.32 7.40 48.57
C LEU A 6 -16.35 7.71 47.46
N PRO A 7 -17.64 7.94 47.74
CA PRO A 7 -18.61 8.19 46.67
C PRO A 7 -18.32 9.49 45.90
N LEU A 8 -17.84 10.53 46.58
CA LEU A 8 -17.44 11.78 45.94
C LEU A 8 -16.23 11.59 45.00
N LYS A 9 -15.24 10.78 45.41
CA LYS A 9 -14.08 10.48 44.56
C LYS A 9 -14.45 9.67 43.32
N LEU A 10 -15.34 8.68 43.46
CA LEU A 10 -15.85 7.91 42.32
C LEU A 10 -16.61 8.79 41.33
N LEU A 11 -17.42 9.73 41.84
CA LEU A 11 -18.16 10.67 41.00
C LEU A 11 -17.23 11.62 40.23
N LEU A 12 -16.21 12.16 40.88
CA LEU A 12 -15.20 13.00 40.22
C LEU A 12 -14.42 12.24 39.14
N LEU A 13 -14.03 10.99 39.43
CA LEU A 13 -13.31 10.15 38.46
C LEU A 13 -14.16 9.79 37.24
N ALA A 14 -15.46 9.52 37.45
CA ALA A 14 -16.40 9.30 36.36
C ALA A 14 -16.60 10.56 35.49
N LEU A 15 -16.64 11.74 36.13
CA LEU A 15 -16.78 13.02 35.44
C LEU A 15 -15.54 13.32 34.56
N ASP A 16 -14.33 13.12 35.09
CA ASP A 16 -13.08 13.27 34.33
C ASP A 16 -13.04 12.31 33.12
N PHE A 17 -13.51 11.07 33.31
CA PHE A 17 -13.57 10.09 32.22
C PHE A 17 -14.57 10.50 31.13
N LEU A 18 -15.71 11.08 31.52
CA LEU A 18 -16.73 11.59 30.61
C LEU A 18 -16.20 12.78 29.81
N ILE A 19 -15.53 13.73 30.47
CA ILE A 19 -14.91 14.89 29.81
C ILE A 19 -13.82 14.42 28.84
N MET A 20 -12.96 13.48 29.24
CA MET A 20 -11.94 12.90 28.37
C MET A 20 -12.55 12.20 27.14
N ALA A 21 -13.65 11.44 27.32
CA ALA A 21 -14.33 10.77 26.23
C ALA A 21 -14.98 11.77 25.25
N LEU A 22 -15.60 12.84 25.77
CA LEU A 22 -16.18 13.91 24.97
C LEU A 22 -15.12 14.74 24.24
N THR A 23 -13.97 14.99 24.86
CA THR A 23 -12.90 15.84 24.31
C THR A 23 -11.92 15.11 23.40
N PHE A 24 -11.72 13.80 23.55
CA PHE A 24 -10.75 13.04 22.75
C PHE A 24 -11.35 11.85 21.97
N GLY A 25 -12.62 11.49 22.22
CA GLY A 25 -13.30 10.41 21.49
C GLY A 25 -13.44 10.71 19.99
N TRP A 26 -13.72 11.96 19.63
CA TRP A 26 -13.81 12.41 18.25
C TRP A 26 -12.44 12.47 17.54
N VAL A 27 -11.34 12.63 18.27
CA VAL A 27 -9.98 12.67 17.68
C VAL A 27 -9.64 11.34 17.01
N LYS A 28 -10.10 10.20 17.55
CA LYS A 28 -9.95 8.89 16.91
C LYS A 28 -10.79 8.77 15.63
N ALA A 29 -12.01 9.30 15.65
CA ALA A 29 -12.87 9.33 14.47
C ALA A 29 -12.30 10.25 13.37
N LEU A 30 -11.81 11.42 13.76
CA LEU A 30 -11.18 12.38 12.86
C LEU A 30 -9.88 11.83 12.25
N LYS A 31 -9.04 11.15 13.05
CA LYS A 31 -7.86 10.44 12.54
C LYS A 31 -8.23 9.38 11.50
N LYS A 32 -9.31 8.62 11.72
CA LYS A 32 -9.78 7.60 10.77
C LYS A 32 -10.33 8.22 9.47
N LEU A 33 -10.94 9.40 9.57
CA LEU A 33 -11.52 10.12 8.44
C LEU A 33 -10.45 10.86 7.61
N LEU A 34 -9.38 11.33 8.25
CA LEU A 34 -8.23 11.98 7.62
C LEU A 34 -7.11 11.02 7.20
N SER A 35 -7.07 9.81 7.76
CA SER A 35 -6.14 8.79 7.30
C SER A 35 -6.56 8.29 5.93
N GLY A 36 -5.76 8.58 4.90
CA GLY A 36 -5.92 7.99 3.57
C GLY A 36 -5.93 6.45 3.61
N PRO A 37 -6.43 5.80 2.56
CA PRO A 37 -6.56 4.35 2.53
C PRO A 37 -5.22 3.67 2.84
N PRO A 38 -5.18 2.71 3.78
CA PRO A 38 -3.92 2.11 4.20
C PRO A 38 -3.28 1.36 3.04
N VAL A 39 -2.00 1.62 2.78
CA VAL A 39 -1.21 0.87 1.81
C VAL A 39 -0.90 -0.50 2.42
N ARG A 40 -1.70 -1.51 2.09
CA ARG A 40 -1.46 -2.92 2.50
C ARG A 40 -1.17 -3.81 1.29
N SER A 41 -0.23 -4.73 1.49
CA SER A 41 0.25 -5.71 0.51
C SER A 41 -0.70 -6.89 0.32
N VAL A 42 -0.47 -7.60 -0.79
CA VAL A 42 -1.24 -8.68 -1.44
C VAL A 42 -1.98 -9.65 -0.48
N PRO A 43 -3.23 -10.05 -0.81
CA PRO A 43 -4.03 -11.00 -0.02
C PRO A 43 -3.38 -12.38 0.09
N ALA A 44 -3.49 -12.98 1.29
CA ALA A 44 -3.27 -14.39 1.52
C ALA A 44 -4.58 -15.02 2.02
N TYR A 45 -5.10 -15.97 1.23
CA TYR A 45 -6.10 -16.95 1.62
C TYR A 45 -7.50 -16.41 1.97
N ASP A 46 -7.75 -15.97 3.21
CA ASP A 46 -9.11 -15.73 3.76
C ASP A 46 -9.46 -14.26 4.02
N ASP A 47 -8.59 -13.32 3.63
CA ASP A 47 -8.83 -11.87 3.83
C ASP A 47 -9.62 -11.30 2.64
N PRO A 48 -10.85 -10.75 2.83
CA PRO A 48 -11.63 -10.18 1.74
C PRO A 48 -10.84 -9.06 1.05
N THR A 49 -10.50 -9.30 -0.21
CA THR A 49 -9.72 -8.39 -1.04
C THR A 49 -10.46 -7.07 -1.25
N HIS A 50 -10.13 -6.05 -0.45
CA HIS A 50 -10.58 -4.67 -0.68
C HIS A 50 -9.99 -4.00 -1.94
N ARG A 51 -9.43 -4.79 -2.89
CA ARG A 51 -8.74 -4.32 -4.10
C ARG A 51 -9.29 -4.88 -5.41
N THR A 52 -10.42 -5.56 -5.38
CA THR A 52 -11.16 -5.87 -6.61
C THR A 52 -12.12 -4.74 -6.91
N HIS A 53 -12.14 -4.26 -8.15
CA HIS A 53 -13.26 -3.47 -8.66
C HIS A 53 -14.55 -4.24 -8.32
N PRO A 54 -15.69 -3.60 -7.99
CA PRO A 54 -16.90 -4.31 -7.58
C PRO A 54 -17.30 -5.46 -8.52
N GLU A 55 -17.00 -5.30 -9.81
CA GLU A 55 -17.24 -6.28 -10.87
C GLU A 55 -16.33 -7.53 -10.82
N SER A 56 -15.17 -7.43 -10.17
CA SER A 56 -14.20 -8.53 -9.98
C SER A 56 -14.29 -9.15 -8.58
N ALA A 57 -15.22 -8.69 -7.74
CA ALA A 57 -15.45 -9.26 -6.42
C ALA A 57 -15.91 -10.72 -6.52
N GLY A 58 -15.37 -11.60 -5.66
CA GLY A 58 -15.68 -13.04 -5.66
C GLY A 58 -14.76 -13.90 -6.52
N GLY A 59 -13.55 -13.45 -6.84
CA GLY A 59 -12.54 -14.26 -7.54
C GLY A 59 -12.81 -14.44 -9.04
N LYS A 60 -13.74 -13.66 -9.61
CA LYS A 60 -13.94 -13.61 -11.05
C LYS A 60 -12.73 -12.94 -11.68
N LEU A 61 -11.86 -13.74 -12.31
CA LEU A 61 -10.93 -13.22 -13.30
C LEU A 61 -11.78 -12.49 -14.35
N LEU A 62 -11.32 -11.31 -14.80
CA LEU A 62 -11.90 -10.67 -15.98
C LEU A 62 -11.71 -11.66 -17.13
N SER A 63 -12.76 -12.41 -17.47
CA SER A 63 -12.73 -13.49 -18.46
C SER A 63 -12.50 -12.96 -19.87
N ASP A 64 -12.86 -11.71 -20.10
CA ASP A 64 -12.75 -11.04 -21.38
C ASP A 64 -11.68 -9.95 -21.30
N ALA A 65 -10.70 -10.06 -22.19
CA ALA A 65 -9.82 -8.95 -22.49
C ALA A 65 -10.71 -7.78 -22.97
N GLY A 66 -10.59 -6.62 -22.34
CA GLY A 66 -11.37 -5.45 -22.74
C GLY A 66 -11.19 -5.13 -24.24
N PRO A 67 -12.13 -4.40 -24.87
CA PRO A 67 -12.10 -4.16 -26.31
C PRO A 67 -10.74 -3.60 -26.76
N GLY A 68 -10.17 -4.21 -27.81
CA GLY A 68 -8.87 -3.85 -28.39
C GLY A 68 -7.63 -4.41 -27.65
N ILE A 69 -7.79 -5.40 -26.77
CA ILE A 69 -6.68 -6.11 -26.11
C ILE A 69 -6.62 -7.53 -26.70
N GLU A 70 -5.64 -7.77 -27.57
CA GLU A 70 -5.47 -9.07 -28.23
C GLU A 70 -4.39 -9.93 -27.56
N SER A 71 -3.53 -9.30 -26.76
CA SER A 71 -2.41 -9.97 -26.09
C SER A 71 -2.14 -9.41 -24.69
N VAL A 72 -1.38 -10.18 -23.90
CA VAL A 72 -0.84 -9.73 -22.60
C VAL A 72 0.06 -8.50 -22.78
N TYR A 73 0.70 -8.36 -23.94
CA TYR A 73 1.51 -7.19 -24.28
C TYR A 73 0.62 -5.95 -24.42
N ASP A 74 -0.52 -6.04 -25.11
CA ASP A 74 -1.45 -4.92 -25.27
C ASP A 74 -2.03 -4.49 -23.93
N LEU A 75 -2.36 -5.45 -23.07
CA LEU A 75 -2.80 -5.18 -21.71
C LEU A 75 -1.70 -4.43 -20.92
N SER A 76 -0.46 -4.91 -21.00
CA SER A 76 0.68 -4.29 -20.31
C SER A 76 0.93 -2.86 -20.80
N LYS A 77 0.89 -2.64 -22.12
CA LYS A 77 1.04 -1.33 -22.75
C LYS A 77 -0.07 -0.38 -22.32
N LYS A 78 -1.32 -0.85 -22.30
CA LYS A 78 -2.47 -0.08 -21.80
C LYS A 78 -2.28 0.30 -20.33
N CYS A 79 -1.79 -0.61 -19.50
CA CYS A 79 -1.49 -0.35 -18.08
C CYS A 79 -0.38 0.71 -17.92
N PHE A 80 0.72 0.59 -18.67
CA PHE A 80 1.82 1.57 -18.63
C PHE A 80 1.35 2.97 -19.04
N ALA A 81 0.56 3.07 -20.11
CA ALA A 81 -0.01 4.34 -20.57
C ALA A 81 -1.00 4.93 -19.55
N THR A 82 -1.92 4.11 -19.03
CA THR A 82 -2.99 4.56 -18.13
C THR A 82 -2.45 5.05 -16.78
N TYR A 83 -1.42 4.38 -16.25
CA TYR A 83 -0.90 4.63 -14.92
C TYR A 83 0.51 5.21 -14.93
N ALA A 84 0.94 5.83 -16.03
CA ALA A 84 2.32 6.26 -16.28
C ALA A 84 2.99 7.05 -15.13
N SER A 85 2.22 7.89 -14.43
CA SER A 85 2.70 8.72 -13.32
C SER A 85 2.64 8.05 -11.94
N ARG A 86 2.03 6.88 -11.81
CA ARG A 86 1.90 6.16 -10.53
C ARG A 86 3.16 5.36 -10.25
N ASN A 87 3.48 5.23 -8.96
CA ASN A 87 4.57 4.37 -8.49
C ASN A 87 4.28 2.91 -8.83
N ALA A 88 5.26 2.22 -9.43
CA ALA A 88 5.16 0.84 -9.88
C ALA A 88 6.16 -0.08 -9.16
N MET A 89 7.42 0.36 -9.07
CA MET A 89 8.50 -0.46 -8.55
C MET A 89 9.33 0.32 -7.53
N GLY A 90 9.36 -0.17 -6.29
CA GLY A 90 10.19 0.38 -5.22
C GLY A 90 11.46 -0.46 -5.05
N ALA A 91 12.62 0.19 -5.02
CA ALA A 91 13.90 -0.45 -4.75
C ALA A 91 14.63 0.26 -3.61
N ARG A 92 15.29 -0.52 -2.75
CA ARG A 92 16.18 0.04 -1.73
C ARG A 92 17.57 0.24 -2.30
N VAL A 93 18.15 1.40 -2.06
CA VAL A 93 19.53 1.69 -2.50
C VAL A 93 20.49 0.90 -1.62
N PHE A 94 21.35 0.11 -2.25
CA PHE A 94 22.40 -0.61 -1.56
C PHE A 94 23.50 0.36 -1.14
N LYS A 95 23.78 0.44 0.16
CA LYS A 95 24.76 1.37 0.72
C LYS A 95 26.13 0.72 0.94
N GLY A 96 26.14 -0.59 1.20
CA GLY A 96 27.37 -1.33 1.42
C GLY A 96 27.17 -2.58 2.28
N TRP A 97 28.26 -3.17 2.74
CA TRP A 97 28.22 -4.31 3.65
C TRP A 97 28.53 -3.85 5.07
N LYS A 98 27.67 -4.20 6.03
CA LYS A 98 27.99 -4.04 7.44
C LYS A 98 29.13 -5.00 7.81
N VAL A 99 30.07 -4.56 8.64
CA VAL A 99 31.22 -5.35 9.15
C VAL A 99 31.14 -5.38 10.68
N PRO A 100 31.51 -6.47 11.38
CA PRO A 100 32.12 -7.73 10.88
C PRO A 100 31.13 -8.73 10.28
N LYS A 101 29.84 -8.59 10.57
CA LYS A 101 28.80 -9.47 10.00
C LYS A 101 28.46 -8.98 8.60
N LYS A 102 28.93 -9.68 7.55
CA LYS A 102 28.67 -9.42 6.10
C LYS A 102 27.17 -9.41 5.75
N VAL A 103 26.46 -8.42 6.25
CA VAL A 103 25.03 -8.18 6.01
C VAL A 103 24.91 -6.97 5.11
N LYS A 104 24.10 -7.08 4.06
CA LYS A 104 23.83 -5.96 3.15
C LYS A 104 23.15 -4.84 3.92
N GLU A 105 23.73 -3.65 3.87
CA GLU A 105 23.14 -2.41 4.36
C GLU A 105 22.47 -1.69 3.20
N PHE A 106 21.25 -1.24 3.45
CA PHE A 106 20.45 -0.50 2.48
C PHE A 106 19.99 0.80 3.12
N GLU A 107 19.79 1.82 2.29
CA GLU A 107 19.18 3.06 2.76
C GLU A 107 17.76 2.84 3.31
N PRO A 108 17.32 3.68 4.26
CA PRO A 108 15.96 3.62 4.79
C PRO A 108 14.93 4.07 3.76
N GLU A 109 15.30 4.97 2.86
CA GLU A 109 14.42 5.49 1.82
C GLU A 109 14.29 4.53 0.63
N ILE A 110 13.08 4.39 0.10
CA ILE A 110 12.78 3.57 -1.07
C ILE A 110 12.77 4.48 -2.29
N GLN A 111 13.61 4.19 -3.27
CA GLN A 111 13.53 4.84 -4.57
C GLN A 111 12.41 4.19 -5.38
N TRP A 112 11.43 5.00 -5.76
CA TRP A 112 10.30 4.56 -6.57
C TRP A 112 10.52 4.90 -8.03
N LYS A 113 10.24 3.93 -8.89
CA LYS A 113 10.05 4.14 -10.32
C LYS A 113 8.57 4.14 -10.65
N THR A 114 8.16 5.05 -11.53
CA THR A 114 6.79 5.09 -12.04
C THR A 114 6.57 4.06 -13.14
N TYR A 115 5.31 3.74 -13.45
CA TYR A 115 4.96 2.85 -14.57
C TYR A 115 5.63 3.30 -15.88
N GLY A 116 5.61 4.60 -16.20
CA GLY A 116 6.22 5.12 -17.42
C GLY A 116 7.75 5.01 -17.45
N GLN A 117 8.42 5.04 -16.29
CA GLN A 117 9.87 4.78 -16.22
C GLN A 117 10.18 3.30 -16.42
N VAL A 118 9.38 2.42 -15.81
CA VAL A 118 9.51 0.96 -15.97
C VAL A 118 9.27 0.55 -17.42
N GLU A 119 8.26 1.10 -18.09
CA GLU A 119 7.99 0.84 -19.51
C GLU A 119 9.22 1.11 -20.39
N LYS A 120 9.87 2.25 -20.21
CA LYS A 120 11.09 2.62 -20.96
C LYS A 120 12.22 1.63 -20.74
N GLU A 121 12.37 1.07 -19.54
CA GLU A 121 13.40 0.08 -19.23
C GLU A 121 13.08 -1.29 -19.83
N VAL A 122 11.81 -1.71 -19.76
CA VAL A 122 11.34 -2.98 -20.37
C VAL A 122 11.52 -2.94 -21.89
N LEU A 123 11.18 -1.83 -22.54
CA LEU A 123 11.37 -1.67 -23.99
C LEU A 123 12.85 -1.75 -24.39
N LYS A 124 13.76 -1.16 -23.59
CA LYS A 124 15.21 -1.27 -23.82
C LYS A 124 15.69 -2.72 -23.68
N PHE A 125 15.18 -3.45 -22.69
CA PHE A 125 15.52 -4.86 -22.52
C PHE A 125 15.02 -5.71 -23.70
N GLY A 126 13.78 -5.51 -24.14
CA GLY A 126 13.21 -6.23 -25.29
C GLY A 126 13.88 -5.89 -26.63
N ALA A 127 14.34 -4.65 -26.82
CA ALA A 127 15.07 -4.22 -28.01
C ALA A 127 16.54 -4.68 -28.03
N GLY A 128 17.11 -5.05 -26.88
CA GLY A 128 18.50 -5.49 -26.72
C GLY A 128 18.72 -7.00 -26.81
N GLY A 129 17.65 -7.80 -26.96
CA GLY A 129 17.78 -9.24 -27.20
C GLY A 129 18.44 -9.50 -28.56
N PRO A 130 19.37 -10.47 -28.67
CA PRO A 130 19.95 -10.81 -29.97
C PRO A 130 18.81 -11.18 -30.90
N ARG A 131 18.62 -10.41 -31.97
CA ARG A 131 17.92 -10.89 -33.16
C ARG A 131 18.78 -12.03 -33.71
N GLY A 132 18.57 -13.22 -33.16
CA GLY A 132 19.04 -14.46 -33.77
C GLY A 132 18.41 -14.50 -35.14
N GLY A 133 19.25 -14.31 -36.16
CA GLY A 133 18.86 -14.52 -37.54
C GLY A 133 18.36 -15.94 -37.71
N GLY A 134 17.14 -16.05 -38.24
CA GLY A 134 16.58 -17.22 -38.88
C GLY A 134 16.01 -16.78 -40.21
#